data_AF-A0A348YBF4-F1
#
_entry.id   AF-A0A348YBF4-F1
#
_cell.length_a   1.000
_cell.length_b   1.000
_cell.length_c   1.000
_cell.angle_alpha   90.00
_cell.angle_beta   90.00
_cell.angle_gamma   90.00
#
_symmetry.space_group_name_H-M   'P 1'
#
loop_
_entity.id
_entity.type
_entity.pdbx_description
1 polymer ?
#
loop_
_entity_poly.entity_id
_entity_poly.type
_entity_poly.pdbx_seq_one_letter_code
_entity_poly.pdbx_strand_id
1 'polypeptide(L)'
;MSLLDAVLPSEPTKKLTMDNPVDTFFDKTASQLVGQPINRVDGSLKVSGQATYSAEFYIEGQVYGVLVGATIAKGKVKHIDSRAVEALPGIIKVVTDPKHFLR
;
A
#
# COMPACT_ATOMS: atom_id res chain seq x y z
N MET A 1 30.28 11.64 19.20
CA MET A 1 29.61 10.71 20.15
C MET A 1 28.74 11.54 21.06
N SER A 2 27.46 11.23 21.13
CA SER A 2 26.47 12.03 21.86
C SER A 2 26.51 11.65 23.35
N LEU A 3 26.23 12.61 24.25
CA LEU A 3 26.09 12.36 25.69
C LEU A 3 25.05 11.26 26.02
N LEU A 4 24.08 11.03 25.12
CA LEU A 4 23.11 9.93 25.26
C LEU A 4 23.77 8.53 25.15
N ASP A 5 24.84 8.38 24.36
CA ASP A 5 25.50 7.08 24.13
C ASP A 5 26.26 6.59 25.38
N ALA A 6 26.57 7.50 26.31
CA ALA A 6 27.31 7.19 27.55
C ALA A 6 26.40 6.79 28.72
N VAL A 7 25.14 7.24 28.72
CA VAL A 7 24.19 7.06 29.85
C VAL A 7 23.27 5.86 29.62
N LEU A 8 23.00 5.53 28.35
CA LEU A 8 22.30 4.33 27.94
C LEU A 8 23.16 3.63 26.90
N PRO A 9 24.12 2.77 27.31
CA PRO A 9 24.74 1.85 26.37
C PRO A 9 23.63 0.92 25.87
N SER A 10 22.94 1.31 24.81
CA SER A 10 22.19 0.35 24.03
C SER A 10 23.23 -0.61 23.51
N GLU A 11 23.15 -1.89 23.93
CA GLU A 11 23.85 -2.97 23.24
C GLU A 11 23.72 -2.69 21.74
N PRO A 12 24.83 -2.53 20.99
CA PRO A 12 24.77 -2.15 19.59
C PRO A 12 23.81 -3.12 18.95
N THR A 13 22.63 -2.64 18.53
CA THR A 13 21.54 -3.47 18.00
C THR A 13 22.21 -4.47 17.10
N LYS A 14 22.28 -5.74 17.54
CA LYS A 14 23.12 -6.77 16.92
C LYS A 14 22.80 -6.67 15.44
N LYS A 15 23.72 -6.08 14.67
CA LYS A 15 23.44 -5.65 13.30
C LYS A 15 23.35 -6.98 12.59
N LEU A 16 22.13 -7.52 12.44
CA LEU A 16 21.89 -8.78 11.74
C LEU A 16 22.07 -8.47 10.26
N THR A 17 23.31 -8.17 9.87
CA THR A 17 23.72 -8.04 8.49
C THR A 17 23.96 -9.44 7.97
N MET A 18 23.26 -9.79 6.89
CA MET A 18 23.55 -11.00 6.12
C MET A 18 24.77 -10.74 5.22
N ASP A 19 25.92 -10.45 5.82
CA ASP A 19 27.18 -10.17 5.15
C ASP A 19 28.11 -11.39 5.04
N ASN A 20 27.69 -12.50 5.64
CA ASN A 20 28.40 -13.78 5.62
C ASN A 20 27.41 -14.92 5.30
N PRO A 21 27.88 -16.05 4.75
CA PRO A 21 27.06 -17.24 4.58
C PRO A 21 26.44 -17.66 5.92
N VAL A 22 25.15 -17.98 5.89
CA VAL A 22 24.40 -18.46 7.05
C VAL A 22 23.93 -19.87 6.75
N ASP A 23 24.03 -20.76 7.74
CA ASP A 23 23.49 -22.10 7.62
C ASP A 23 21.98 -22.05 7.38
N THR A 24 21.50 -22.88 6.46
CA THR A 24 20.07 -23.00 6.18
C THR A 24 19.37 -23.68 7.35
N PHE A 25 18.25 -23.08 7.76
CA PHE A 25 17.32 -23.67 8.73
C PHE A 25 16.08 -24.29 8.06
N PHE A 26 16.02 -24.36 6.74
CA PHE A 26 14.84 -24.82 6.01
C PHE A 26 14.37 -26.21 6.47
N ASP A 27 15.32 -27.14 6.65
CA ASP A 27 15.05 -28.51 7.09
C ASP A 27 15.06 -28.69 8.62
N LYS A 28 15.35 -27.61 9.36
CA LYS A 28 15.54 -27.62 10.82
C LYS A 28 14.45 -26.86 11.57
N THR A 29 13.40 -26.43 10.87
CA THR A 29 12.27 -25.75 11.51
C THR A 29 11.47 -26.72 12.36
N ALA A 30 11.00 -26.27 13.53
CA ALA A 30 10.23 -27.10 14.46
C ALA A 30 8.94 -27.67 13.84
N SER A 31 8.37 -26.97 12.86
CA SER A 31 7.15 -27.38 12.16
C SER A 31 7.42 -28.28 10.95
N GLN A 32 8.65 -28.30 10.41
CA GLN A 32 9.02 -28.97 9.16
C GLN A 32 8.14 -28.58 7.95
N LEU A 33 7.46 -27.43 8.02
CA LEU A 33 6.53 -26.99 6.96
C LEU A 33 7.23 -26.22 5.83
N VAL A 34 8.44 -25.72 6.06
CA VAL A 34 9.12 -24.90 5.06
C VAL A 34 9.52 -25.78 3.87
N GLY A 35 9.14 -25.36 2.66
CA GLY A 35 9.33 -26.12 1.43
C GLY A 35 8.23 -27.13 1.10
N GLN A 36 7.28 -27.38 2.01
CA GLN A 36 6.16 -28.30 1.76
C GLN A 36 5.04 -27.62 0.94
N PRO A 37 4.35 -28.35 0.03
CA PRO A 37 3.27 -27.82 -0.80
C PRO A 37 1.95 -27.72 -0.03
N ILE A 38 1.92 -26.91 1.02
CA ILE A 38 0.74 -26.74 1.87
C ILE A 38 -0.27 -25.77 1.25
N ASN A 39 -1.54 -25.97 1.58
CA ASN A 39 -2.59 -25.03 1.24
C ASN A 39 -2.32 -23.67 1.90
N ARG A 40 -2.63 -22.59 1.17
CA ARG A 40 -2.55 -21.24 1.72
C ARG A 40 -3.56 -21.05 2.85
N VAL A 41 -3.11 -20.42 3.93
CA VAL A 41 -3.96 -20.07 5.08
C VAL A 41 -5.16 -19.22 4.70
N ASP A 42 -5.01 -18.34 3.71
CA ASP A 42 -6.05 -17.45 3.19
C ASP A 42 -6.79 -18.01 1.96
N GLY A 43 -6.49 -19.26 1.57
CA GLY A 43 -6.99 -19.87 0.34
C GLY A 43 -8.52 -20.02 0.31
N SER A 44 -9.10 -20.56 1.38
CA SER A 44 -10.56 -20.78 1.49
C SER A 44 -11.36 -19.49 1.35
N LEU A 45 -10.90 -18.39 1.97
CA LEU A 45 -11.56 -17.09 1.89
C LEU A 45 -11.52 -16.52 0.46
N LYS A 46 -10.39 -16.68 -0.23
CA LYS A 46 -10.19 -16.16 -1.59
C LYS A 46 -11.00 -16.90 -2.64
N VAL A 47 -11.19 -18.22 -2.48
CA VAL A 47 -11.97 -19.03 -3.45
C VAL A 47 -13.47 -19.03 -3.18
N SER A 48 -13.91 -18.53 -2.03
CA SER A 48 -15.32 -18.47 -1.64
C SER A 48 -15.93 -17.06 -1.72
N GLY A 49 -15.16 -16.05 -2.14
CA GLY A 49 -15.61 -14.66 -2.16
C GLY A 49 -15.78 -14.05 -0.77
N GLN A 50 -15.11 -14.60 0.25
CA GLN A 50 -15.18 -14.13 1.64
C GLN A 50 -13.96 -13.28 2.05
N ALA A 51 -12.92 -13.25 1.23
CA ALA A 51 -11.79 -12.36 1.43
C ALA A 51 -12.17 -10.93 1.02
N THR A 52 -12.30 -10.03 2.00
CA THR A 52 -12.67 -8.63 1.75
C THR A 52 -11.52 -7.85 1.12
N TYR A 53 -11.79 -7.16 0.01
CA TYR A 53 -10.84 -6.26 -0.65
C TYR A 53 -11.21 -4.79 -0.46
N SER A 54 -10.30 -3.88 -0.82
CA SER A 54 -10.44 -2.44 -0.57
C SER A 54 -11.76 -1.82 -1.04
N ALA A 55 -12.35 -2.34 -2.13
CA ALA A 55 -13.60 -1.84 -2.71
C ALA A 55 -14.87 -2.33 -1.98
N GLU A 56 -14.73 -3.28 -1.06
CA GLU A 56 -15.85 -3.96 -0.39
C GLU A 56 -16.04 -3.47 1.06
N PHE A 57 -15.14 -2.63 1.55
CA PHE A 57 -15.34 -1.95 2.84
C PHE A 57 -16.39 -0.86 2.69
N TYR A 58 -17.43 -0.93 3.51
CA TYR A 58 -18.41 0.14 3.65
C TYR A 58 -18.01 1.06 4.81
N ILE A 59 -17.84 2.34 4.51
CA ILE A 59 -17.58 3.38 5.50
C ILE A 59 -18.77 4.33 5.50
N GLU A 60 -19.29 4.65 6.68
CA GLU A 60 -20.39 5.61 6.82
C GLU A 60 -19.97 6.98 6.25
N GLY A 61 -20.82 7.56 5.41
CA GLY A 61 -20.52 8.83 4.74
C GLY A 61 -19.48 8.73 3.61
N GLN A 62 -19.12 7.52 3.14
CA GLN A 62 -18.22 7.36 1.99
C GLN A 62 -18.78 8.03 0.73
N VAL A 63 -17.88 8.62 -0.05
CA VAL A 63 -18.17 9.26 -1.33
C VAL A 63 -17.45 8.52 -2.45
N TYR A 64 -18.00 8.56 -3.65
CA TYR A 64 -17.43 7.90 -4.82
C TYR A 64 -16.59 8.89 -5.63
N GLY A 65 -15.34 8.52 -5.89
CA GLY A 65 -14.43 9.27 -6.75
C GLY A 65 -14.36 8.64 -8.15
N VAL A 66 -14.29 9.48 -9.18
CA VAL A 66 -14.05 9.06 -10.56
C VAL A 66 -12.84 9.80 -11.09
N LEU A 67 -11.89 9.06 -11.67
CA LEU A 67 -10.71 9.63 -12.30
C LEU A 67 -11.03 10.07 -13.74
N VAL A 68 -10.73 11.31 -14.07
CA VAL A 68 -10.77 11.84 -15.43
C VAL A 68 -9.34 11.87 -15.97
N GLY A 69 -8.98 10.86 -16.77
CA GLY A 69 -7.64 10.71 -17.35
C GLY A 69 -7.42 11.53 -18.61
N ALA A 70 -6.15 11.72 -18.98
CA ALA A 70 -5.79 12.33 -20.27
C ALA A 70 -6.17 11.40 -21.44
N THR A 71 -6.70 11.98 -22.52
CA THR A 71 -7.03 11.25 -23.77
C THR A 71 -5.85 11.18 -24.74
N ILE A 72 -4.70 11.72 -24.36
CA ILE A 72 -3.46 11.77 -25.15
C ILE A 72 -2.30 11.24 -24.32
N ALA A 73 -1.30 10.65 -24.99
CA ALA A 73 -0.14 10.06 -24.31
C ALA A 73 0.79 11.10 -23.67
N LYS A 74 0.95 12.29 -24.29
CA LYS A 74 1.83 13.36 -23.80
C LYS A 74 1.31 14.73 -24.18
N GLY A 75 1.30 15.65 -23.22
CA GLY A 75 0.92 17.04 -23.44
C GLY A 75 1.15 17.90 -22.20
N LYS A 76 0.67 19.14 -22.25
CA LYS A 76 0.66 20.05 -21.10
C LYS A 76 -0.77 20.50 -20.83
N VAL A 77 -1.22 20.39 -19.59
CA VAL A 77 -2.51 20.92 -19.16
C VAL A 77 -2.45 22.45 -19.26
N LYS A 78 -3.22 23.03 -20.18
CA LYS A 78 -3.36 24.49 -20.32
C LYS A 78 -4.49 25.04 -19.46
N HIS A 79 -5.59 24.29 -19.36
CA HIS A 79 -6.80 24.67 -18.65
C HIS A 79 -7.61 23.43 -18.26
N ILE A 80 -8.43 23.54 -17.21
CA ILE A 80 -9.44 22.55 -16.81
C ILE A 80 -10.74 23.31 -16.58
N ASP A 81 -11.81 22.94 -17.30
CA ASP A 81 -13.16 23.49 -17.12
C ASP A 81 -14.04 22.47 -16.40
N SER A 82 -14.32 22.71 -15.11
CA SER A 82 -15.13 21.84 -14.26
C SER A 82 -16.60 22.26 -14.15
N ARG A 83 -16.99 23.42 -14.71
CA ARG A 83 -18.27 24.08 -14.40
C ARG A 83 -19.49 23.21 -14.69
N ALA A 84 -19.48 22.51 -15.82
CA ALA A 84 -20.58 21.64 -16.22
C ALA A 84 -20.75 20.45 -15.26
N VAL A 85 -19.65 19.91 -14.75
CA VAL A 85 -19.66 18.76 -13.81
C VAL A 85 -20.09 19.23 -12.43
N GLU A 86 -19.57 20.36 -11.94
CA GLU A 86 -19.94 20.93 -10.64
C GLU A 86 -21.42 21.30 -10.54
N ALA A 87 -22.06 21.61 -11.67
CA ALA A 87 -23.49 21.91 -11.72
C ALA A 87 -24.40 20.67 -11.67
N LEU A 88 -23.86 19.44 -11.78
CA LEU A 88 -24.66 18.22 -11.76
C LEU A 88 -25.14 17.90 -10.33
N PRO A 89 -26.40 17.44 -10.16
CA PRO A 89 -26.89 16.97 -8.87
C PRO A 89 -26.03 15.84 -8.31
N GLY A 90 -25.69 15.91 -7.03
CA GLY A 90 -24.91 14.88 -6.33
C GLY A 90 -23.39 14.98 -6.49
N ILE A 91 -22.89 15.89 -7.32
CA ILE A 91 -21.45 16.19 -7.34
C ILE A 91 -21.09 17.03 -6.12
N ILE A 92 -20.16 16.50 -5.32
CA ILE A 92 -19.69 17.14 -4.10
C ILE A 92 -18.56 18.13 -4.44
N LYS A 93 -17.61 17.71 -5.28
CA LYS A 93 -16.45 18.52 -5.66
C LYS A 93 -15.74 17.95 -6.88
N VAL A 94 -15.20 18.83 -7.73
CA VAL A 94 -14.15 18.48 -8.69
C VAL A 94 -12.80 18.83 -8.09
N VAL A 95 -11.99 17.81 -7.78
CA VAL A 95 -10.66 18.00 -7.21
C VAL A 95 -9.66 18.09 -8.34
N THR A 96 -8.99 19.23 -8.46
CA THR A 96 -7.86 19.42 -9.35
C THR A 96 -6.69 19.96 -8.54
N ASP A 97 -5.51 19.38 -8.73
CA ASP A 97 -4.27 20.00 -8.29
C ASP A 97 -3.15 19.66 -9.28
N PRO A 98 -3.04 20.44 -10.37
CA PRO A 98 -1.99 20.23 -11.36
C PRO A 98 -0.57 20.37 -10.79
N LYS A 99 -0.39 20.99 -9.62
CA LYS A 99 0.94 21.30 -9.07
C LYS A 99 1.44 20.21 -8.10
N HIS A 100 0.57 19.63 -7.29
CA HIS A 100 0.98 18.67 -6.26
C HIS A 100 0.43 17.24 -6.44
N PHE A 101 -0.69 17.03 -7.13
CA PHE A 101 -1.32 15.70 -7.22
C PHE A 101 -0.78 14.81 -8.35
N LEU A 102 -0.06 15.38 -9.32
CA LEU A 102 0.46 14.66 -10.51
C LEU A 102 2.00 14.52 -10.53
N ARG A 103 2.67 14.54 -9.37
CA ARG A 103 4.11 14.27 -9.28
C ARG A 103 4.39 12.81 -8.96
#